data_AF-H9ZX66-F1
#
_entry.id   AF-H9ZX66-F1
#
_cell.length_a   1.000
_cell.length_b   1.000
_cell.length_c   1.000
_cell.angle_alpha   90.00
_cell.angle_beta   90.00
_cell.angle_gamma   90.00
#
_symmetry.space_group_name_H-M   'P 1'
#
loop_
_entity.id
_entity.type
_entity.pdbx_description
1 polymer ?
#
loop_
_entity_poly.entity_id
_entity_poly.type
_entity_poly.pdbx_seq_one_letter_code
_entity_poly.pdbx_strand_id
1 'polypeptide(L)'
;PSFRVKTDEESGQTIISGMGELHLDIIVDRMRREFNVEANVGKPQVAYRETIRKSDVKSDYKHAKQSGGKGQYGHVVIELSPMTEEERKSDNVKDDFLFVNDITGGIIPKEFIPSVEKGLRETITSGPIAGFPVVGVKVKLVFGSYHDVDSSEMAFKLAASMAFKQGFAKASPVLLEPIMKVEIVSPEDYLGDVMGDVSRRRGVLQGQDDSPSGKIINAMIPLGEMFGYATSLRSMSQGRATFSMEFDN
;
A
#
# COMPACT_ATOMS: atom_id res chain seq x y z
N PRO A 1 -26.02 2.35 17.10
CA PRO A 1 -26.07 2.86 15.72
C PRO A 1 -25.43 1.85 14.73
N SER A 2 -26.26 1.23 13.88
CA SER A 2 -25.88 0.14 12.96
C SER A 2 -25.35 0.62 11.60
N PHE A 3 -25.51 1.91 11.30
CA PHE A 3 -24.90 2.57 10.15
C PHE A 3 -23.70 3.39 10.63
N ARG A 4 -22.57 3.27 9.94
CA ARG A 4 -21.34 4.03 10.23
C ARG A 4 -20.81 4.65 8.95
N VAL A 5 -20.24 5.83 9.08
CA VAL A 5 -19.58 6.56 7.99
C VAL A 5 -18.15 6.79 8.41
N LYS A 6 -17.21 6.42 7.55
CA LYS A 6 -15.78 6.69 7.72
C LYS A 6 -15.26 7.30 6.44
N THR A 7 -14.47 8.36 6.53
CA THR A 7 -13.70 8.87 5.40
C THR A 7 -12.35 8.18 5.40
N ASP A 8 -11.98 7.62 4.26
CA ASP A 8 -10.68 7.00 4.06
C ASP A 8 -9.67 8.08 3.62
N GLU A 9 -8.57 8.23 4.37
CA GLU A 9 -7.60 9.31 4.14
C GLU A 9 -6.69 9.03 2.94
N GLU A 10 -6.47 7.77 2.57
CA GLU A 10 -5.62 7.38 1.43
C GLU A 10 -6.36 7.56 0.09
N SER A 11 -7.63 7.17 0.01
CA SER A 11 -8.43 7.29 -1.22
C SER A 11 -9.28 8.57 -1.29
N GLY A 12 -9.48 9.26 -0.17
CA GLY A 12 -10.41 10.39 -0.06
C GLY A 12 -11.88 10.00 -0.21
N GLN A 13 -12.20 8.70 -0.20
CA GLN A 13 -13.56 8.19 -0.37
C GLN A 13 -14.31 8.13 0.96
N THR A 14 -15.59 8.46 0.93
CA THR A 14 -16.49 8.24 2.07
C THR A 14 -17.02 6.82 2.03
N ILE A 15 -16.55 5.98 2.95
CA ILE A 15 -16.99 4.59 3.11
C ILE A 15 -18.19 4.55 4.05
N ILE A 16 -19.31 4.05 3.53
CA ILE A 16 -20.51 3.76 4.32
C ILE A 16 -20.52 2.28 4.71
N SER A 17 -20.80 2.00 5.97
CA SER A 17 -20.86 0.64 6.54
C SER A 17 -22.25 0.35 7.07
N GLY A 18 -22.79 -0.82 6.73
CA GLY A 18 -24.11 -1.27 7.15
C GLY A 18 -24.17 -2.78 7.37
N MET A 19 -25.30 -3.25 7.89
CA MET A 19 -25.52 -4.66 8.26
C MET A 19 -25.70 -5.63 7.06
N GLY A 20 -25.84 -5.08 5.85
CA GLY A 20 -26.02 -5.85 4.62
C GLY A 20 -26.29 -4.95 3.42
N GLU A 21 -26.28 -5.56 2.24
CA GLU A 21 -26.47 -4.89 0.95
C GLU A 21 -27.80 -4.15 0.87
N LEU A 22 -28.91 -4.83 1.21
CA LEU A 22 -30.25 -4.21 1.25
C LEU A 22 -30.31 -2.98 2.18
N HIS A 23 -29.60 -3.01 3.31
CA HIS A 23 -29.55 -1.87 4.22
C HIS A 23 -28.86 -0.66 3.57
N LEU A 24 -27.78 -0.90 2.82
CA LEU A 24 -27.07 0.16 2.10
C LEU A 24 -27.93 0.69 0.93
N ASP A 25 -28.61 -0.18 0.19
CA ASP A 25 -29.48 0.23 -0.93
C ASP A 25 -30.62 1.13 -0.48
N ILE A 26 -31.27 0.80 0.64
CA ILE A 26 -32.34 1.63 1.22
C ILE A 26 -31.79 3.00 1.63
N ILE A 27 -30.58 3.05 2.20
CA ILE A 27 -29.97 4.33 2.60
C ILE A 27 -29.65 5.17 1.36
N VAL A 28 -29.11 4.58 0.30
CA VAL A 28 -28.82 5.27 -0.96
C VAL A 28 -30.11 5.80 -1.60
N ASP A 29 -31.19 5.00 -1.65
CA ASP A 29 -32.49 5.44 -2.17
C ASP A 29 -33.09 6.57 -1.33
N ARG A 30 -32.99 6.51 0.00
CA ARG A 30 -33.41 7.60 0.89
C ARG A 30 -32.58 8.87 0.67
N MET A 31 -31.26 8.76 0.50
CA MET A 31 -30.40 9.93 0.19
C MET A 31 -30.81 10.60 -1.11
N ARG A 32 -31.16 9.82 -2.14
CA ARG A 32 -31.65 10.35 -3.42
C ARG A 32 -33.02 10.99 -3.30
N ARG A 33 -33.98 10.35 -2.64
CA ARG A 33 -35.39 10.83 -2.59
C ARG A 33 -35.65 11.90 -1.54
N GLU A 34 -35.14 11.71 -0.32
CA GLU A 34 -35.43 12.61 0.81
C GLU A 34 -34.48 13.81 0.84
N PHE A 35 -33.22 13.60 0.46
CA PHE A 35 -32.17 14.62 0.57
C PHE A 35 -31.72 15.18 -0.79
N ASN A 36 -32.26 14.65 -1.91
CA ASN A 36 -31.93 15.05 -3.27
C ASN A 36 -30.41 15.03 -3.55
N VAL A 37 -29.69 14.07 -2.96
CA VAL A 37 -28.24 13.90 -3.13
C VAL A 37 -27.99 12.80 -4.15
N GLU A 38 -27.47 13.17 -5.31
CA GLU A 38 -26.96 12.21 -6.29
C GLU A 38 -25.53 11.79 -5.91
N ALA A 39 -25.37 10.52 -5.58
CA ALA A 39 -24.08 9.91 -5.29
C ALA A 39 -23.84 8.70 -6.20
N ASN A 40 -22.57 8.54 -6.60
CA ASN A 40 -22.08 7.35 -7.29
C ASN A 40 -21.76 6.28 -6.25
N VAL A 41 -22.38 5.12 -6.38
CA VAL A 41 -22.15 3.97 -5.50
C VAL A 41 -21.30 2.95 -6.26
N GLY A 42 -20.27 2.46 -5.60
CA GLY A 42 -19.34 1.49 -6.18
C GLY A 42 -18.60 0.73 -5.09
N LYS A 43 -17.75 -0.20 -5.51
CA LYS A 43 -16.87 -0.91 -4.59
C LYS A 43 -15.83 0.07 -4.03
N PRO A 44 -15.59 0.09 -2.70
CA PRO A 44 -14.48 0.82 -2.12
C PRO A 44 -13.16 0.47 -2.82
N GLN A 45 -12.28 1.45 -2.99
CA GLN A 45 -10.93 1.18 -3.47
C GLN A 45 -10.14 0.43 -2.39
N VAL A 46 -9.38 -0.56 -2.85
CA VAL A 46 -8.43 -1.27 -1.99
C VAL A 46 -7.13 -0.49 -2.00
N ALA A 47 -6.58 -0.21 -0.82
CA ALA A 47 -5.27 0.39 -0.66
C ALA A 47 -4.18 -0.62 -1.03
N TYR A 48 -3.88 -0.73 -2.32
CA TYR A 48 -2.72 -1.47 -2.78
C TYR A 48 -1.45 -0.71 -2.40
N ARG A 49 -0.35 -1.46 -2.26
CA ARG A 49 0.98 -0.88 -2.08
C ARG A 49 1.93 -1.42 -3.14
N GLU A 50 3.03 -0.71 -3.37
CA GLU A 50 4.05 -1.12 -4.34
C GLU A 50 5.32 -1.54 -3.60
N THR A 51 6.01 -2.59 -4.07
CA THR A 51 7.33 -2.96 -3.54
C THR A 51 8.22 -3.53 -4.65
N ILE A 52 9.49 -3.79 -4.35
CA ILE A 52 10.47 -4.35 -5.28
C ILE A 52 10.87 -5.76 -4.84
N ARG A 53 11.24 -6.62 -5.80
CA ARG A 53 11.74 -7.98 -5.50
C ARG A 53 13.24 -8.13 -5.67
N LYS A 54 13.83 -7.38 -6.61
CA LYS A 54 15.25 -7.52 -6.94
C LYS A 54 16.11 -6.66 -6.02
N SER A 55 17.15 -7.26 -5.44
CA SER A 55 18.16 -6.54 -4.68
C SER A 55 19.24 -5.92 -5.57
N ASP A 56 19.92 -4.91 -5.03
CA ASP A 56 21.16 -4.35 -5.56
C ASP A 56 21.01 -3.72 -6.96
N VAL A 57 19.85 -3.10 -7.19
CA VAL A 57 19.57 -2.42 -8.45
C VAL A 57 20.15 -1.02 -8.43
N LYS A 58 21.26 -0.87 -9.14
CA LYS A 58 21.92 0.42 -9.32
C LYS A 58 21.21 1.27 -10.38
N SER A 59 20.91 2.50 -9.99
CA SER A 59 20.31 3.50 -10.86
C SER A 59 21.15 4.76 -10.82
N ASP A 60 21.68 5.13 -11.99
CA ASP A 60 22.43 6.36 -12.23
C ASP A 60 21.50 7.36 -12.92
N TYR A 61 21.36 8.56 -12.36
CA TYR A 61 20.64 9.62 -13.03
C TYR A 61 21.31 10.99 -12.85
N LYS A 62 21.60 11.60 -13.99
CA LYS A 62 22.14 12.95 -14.09
C LYS A 62 21.07 13.91 -14.61
N HIS A 63 20.65 14.83 -13.76
CA HIS A 63 19.82 15.96 -14.13
C HIS A 63 20.71 17.15 -14.51
N ALA A 64 20.76 17.48 -15.80
CA ALA A 64 21.44 18.66 -16.30
C ALA A 64 20.48 19.45 -17.20
N LYS A 65 19.97 20.58 -16.69
CA LYS A 65 19.17 21.54 -17.47
C LYS A 65 19.82 22.91 -17.41
N GLN A 66 20.09 23.46 -18.59
CA GLN A 66 20.65 24.79 -18.75
C GLN A 66 19.65 25.63 -19.57
N SER A 67 18.64 26.17 -18.89
CA SER A 67 17.64 27.05 -19.50
C SER A 67 18.01 28.51 -19.25
N GLY A 68 18.99 29.04 -19.98
CA GLY A 68 19.28 30.50 -20.10
C GLY A 68 19.56 31.31 -18.82
N GLY A 69 19.49 30.72 -17.63
CA GLY A 69 19.69 31.34 -16.31
C GLY A 69 20.52 30.44 -15.38
N LYS A 70 20.29 30.49 -14.05
CA LYS A 70 20.96 29.60 -13.07
C LYS A 70 20.84 28.14 -13.54
N GLY A 71 21.97 27.48 -13.77
CA GLY A 71 21.99 26.08 -14.19
C GLY A 71 21.37 25.17 -13.12
N GLN A 72 20.82 24.05 -13.56
CA GLN A 72 20.37 22.97 -12.69
C GLN A 72 21.19 21.73 -12.99
N TYR A 73 22.09 21.40 -12.06
CA TYR A 73 22.91 20.21 -12.08
C TYR A 73 22.68 19.38 -10.82
N GLY A 74 22.42 18.09 -10.99
CA GLY A 74 22.36 17.14 -9.90
C GLY A 74 22.58 15.74 -10.44
N HIS A 75 23.57 15.03 -9.92
CA HIS A 75 23.85 13.65 -10.31
C HIS A 75 23.83 12.76 -9.09
N VAL A 76 22.98 11.74 -9.13
CA VAL A 76 22.72 10.84 -8.02
C VAL A 76 22.80 9.41 -8.53
N VAL A 77 23.54 8.58 -7.82
CA VAL A 77 23.62 7.13 -8.04
C VAL A 77 23.11 6.44 -6.79
N ILE A 78 21.97 5.78 -6.95
CA ILE A 78 21.33 5.03 -5.87
C ILE A 78 21.37 3.53 -6.15
N GLU A 79 21.35 2.77 -5.08
CA GLU A 79 21.18 1.32 -5.10
C GLU A 79 19.90 0.99 -4.34
N LEU A 80 18.99 0.30 -5.02
CA LEU A 80 17.69 -0.11 -4.53
C LEU A 80 17.72 -1.58 -4.13
N SER A 81 17.30 -1.87 -2.91
CA SER A 81 17.11 -3.23 -2.43
C SER A 81 15.79 -3.34 -1.65
N PRO A 82 15.09 -4.48 -1.71
CA PRO A 82 13.96 -4.71 -0.82
C PRO A 82 14.45 -4.72 0.62
N MET A 83 13.65 -4.18 1.54
CA MET A 83 13.95 -4.28 2.97
C MET A 83 13.66 -5.71 3.45
N THR A 84 14.56 -6.25 4.25
CA THR A 84 14.30 -7.48 5.01
C THR A 84 13.46 -7.18 6.25
N GLU A 85 12.71 -8.17 6.77
CA GLU A 85 11.87 -8.01 7.97
C GLU A 85 12.66 -7.57 9.22
N GLU A 86 13.97 -7.87 9.25
CA GLU A 86 14.90 -7.47 10.31
C GLU A 86 15.22 -5.97 10.24
N GLU A 87 15.33 -5.40 9.04
CA GLU A 87 15.57 -3.97 8.83
C GLU A 87 14.31 -3.14 9.07
N ARG A 88 13.11 -3.70 8.84
CA ARG A 88 11.82 -3.09 9.20
C ARG A 88 11.65 -2.83 10.70
N LYS A 89 12.34 -3.58 11.57
CA LYS A 89 12.29 -3.43 13.03
C LYS A 89 13.32 -2.44 13.60
N SER A 90 14.16 -1.85 12.75
CA SER A 90 15.18 -0.90 13.19
C SER A 90 14.59 0.51 13.38
N ASP A 91 14.96 1.20 14.47
CA ASP A 91 14.54 2.57 14.86
C ASP A 91 14.74 3.68 13.79
N ASN A 92 15.41 3.37 12.68
CA ASN A 92 15.69 4.28 11.57
C ASN A 92 14.67 4.20 10.42
N VAL A 93 13.65 3.34 10.52
CA VAL A 93 12.59 3.22 9.51
C VAL A 93 11.47 4.20 9.83
N LYS A 94 11.31 5.21 8.97
CA LYS A 94 10.11 6.06 8.93
C LYS A 94 9.39 5.78 7.62
N ASP A 95 8.08 5.53 7.69
CA ASP A 95 7.22 5.29 6.53
C ASP A 95 7.63 4.08 5.66
N ASP A 96 8.12 2.98 6.27
CA ASP A 96 8.57 1.77 5.55
C ASP A 96 9.67 2.02 4.51
N PHE A 97 10.44 3.11 4.69
CA PHE A 97 11.55 3.50 3.83
C PHE A 97 12.85 3.65 4.62
N LEU A 98 13.89 2.94 4.18
CA LEU A 98 15.23 3.05 4.77
C LEU A 98 16.18 3.78 3.82
N PHE A 99 16.61 4.98 4.22
CA PHE A 99 17.64 5.73 3.52
C PHE A 99 19.01 5.50 4.17
N VAL A 100 19.96 4.97 3.40
CA VAL A 100 21.35 4.78 3.84
C VAL A 100 22.26 5.69 3.03
N ASN A 101 22.95 6.58 3.71
CA ASN A 101 23.98 7.42 3.11
C ASN A 101 25.34 6.71 3.18
N ASP A 102 25.85 6.25 2.04
CA ASP A 102 27.17 5.61 1.92
C ASP A 102 28.14 6.46 1.08
N ILE A 103 27.92 7.78 1.04
CA ILE A 103 28.81 8.68 0.32
C ILE A 103 30.17 8.70 1.01
N THR A 104 31.20 8.30 0.27
CA THR A 104 32.60 8.42 0.66
C THR A 104 33.22 9.67 0.02
N GLY A 105 34.07 10.39 0.75
CA GLY A 105 34.91 11.46 0.18
C GLY A 105 34.26 12.82 -0.10
N GLY A 106 33.04 13.09 0.38
CA GLY A 106 32.44 14.44 0.27
C GLY A 106 32.05 14.87 -1.16
N ILE A 107 31.85 13.90 -2.05
CA ILE A 107 31.51 14.11 -3.48
C ILE A 107 30.12 14.76 -3.64
N ILE A 108 29.28 14.72 -2.61
CA ILE A 108 28.12 15.60 -2.49
C ILE A 108 28.26 16.35 -1.16
N PRO A 109 28.20 17.70 -1.17
CA PRO A 109 28.13 18.48 0.06
C PRO A 109 27.01 17.98 0.97
N LYS A 110 27.30 17.87 2.28
CA LYS A 110 26.34 17.35 3.27
C LYS A 110 25.03 18.14 3.31
N GLU A 111 25.04 19.38 2.83
CA GLU A 111 23.88 20.26 2.72
C GLU A 111 22.83 19.77 1.71
N PHE A 112 23.24 19.03 0.66
CA PHE A 112 22.31 18.53 -0.36
C PHE A 112 21.72 17.14 -0.05
N ILE A 113 22.29 16.42 0.93
CA ILE A 113 21.84 15.07 1.31
C ILE A 113 20.39 15.05 1.81
N PRO A 114 19.95 16.00 2.67
CA PRO A 114 18.55 16.09 3.07
C PRO A 114 17.60 16.35 1.88
N SER A 115 18.04 17.10 0.87
CA SER A 115 17.25 17.38 -0.33
C SER A 115 17.06 16.14 -1.20
N VAL A 116 18.07 15.27 -1.28
CA VAL A 116 17.98 13.95 -1.92
C VAL A 116 17.00 13.05 -1.17
N GLU A 117 17.12 12.95 0.15
CA GLU A 117 16.21 12.16 1.00
C GLU A 117 14.77 12.64 0.85
N LYS A 118 14.54 13.96 0.83
CA LYS A 118 13.21 14.54 0.61
C LYS A 118 12.66 14.20 -0.78
N GLY A 119 13.50 14.22 -1.82
CA GLY A 119 13.10 13.83 -3.18
C GLY A 119 12.70 12.35 -3.27
N LEU A 120 13.40 11.48 -2.54
CA LEU A 120 13.05 10.06 -2.45
C LEU A 120 11.72 9.86 -1.71
N ARG A 121 11.54 10.47 -0.53
CA ARG A 121 10.29 10.39 0.24
C ARG A 121 9.07 10.85 -0.53
N GLU A 122 9.18 11.96 -1.27
CA GLU A 122 8.07 12.45 -2.12
C GLU A 122 7.80 11.54 -3.32
N THR A 123 8.77 10.74 -3.76
CA THR A 123 8.54 9.80 -4.87
C THR A 123 7.89 8.52 -4.39
N ILE A 124 8.10 8.14 -3.12
CA ILE A 124 7.57 6.92 -2.53
C ILE A 124 6.06 7.02 -2.29
N THR A 125 5.53 8.22 -2.05
CA THR A 125 4.08 8.41 -1.90
C THR A 125 3.30 8.16 -3.18
N SER A 126 3.95 8.26 -4.36
CA SER A 126 3.34 8.00 -5.66
C SER A 126 4.21 7.05 -6.48
N GLY A 127 3.92 5.75 -6.34
CA GLY A 127 4.62 4.68 -7.02
C GLY A 127 4.56 4.80 -8.54
N PRO A 128 5.65 4.44 -9.25
CA PRO A 128 5.76 4.62 -10.69
C PRO A 128 4.95 3.61 -11.53
N ILE A 129 4.39 2.53 -10.95
CA ILE A 129 3.54 1.61 -11.72
C ILE A 129 2.11 2.12 -11.79
N ALA A 130 1.44 2.22 -10.63
CA ALA A 130 0.01 2.41 -10.51
C ALA A 130 -0.35 3.58 -9.60
N GLY A 131 0.65 4.34 -9.13
CA GLY A 131 0.46 5.52 -8.30
C GLY A 131 0.21 5.19 -6.83
N PHE A 132 0.38 3.93 -6.41
CA PHE A 132 0.22 3.51 -5.02
C PHE A 132 1.48 3.79 -4.20
N PRO A 133 1.37 3.99 -2.88
CA PRO A 133 2.52 4.21 -2.03
C PRO A 133 3.46 3.00 -2.05
N VAL A 134 4.75 3.26 -2.20
CA VAL A 134 5.81 2.25 -2.20
C VAL A 134 6.22 1.94 -0.75
N VAL A 135 6.39 0.67 -0.41
CA VAL A 135 6.77 0.23 0.95
C VAL A 135 7.82 -0.86 0.95
N GLY A 136 8.61 -0.92 2.03
CA GLY A 136 9.62 -1.94 2.25
C GLY A 136 10.80 -1.80 1.29
N VAL A 137 11.21 -0.57 1.00
CA VAL A 137 12.31 -0.28 0.07
C VAL A 137 13.47 0.38 0.81
N LYS A 138 14.67 -0.17 0.61
CA LYS A 138 15.93 0.39 1.05
C LYS A 138 16.60 1.10 -0.11
N VAL A 139 16.92 2.37 0.08
CA VAL A 139 17.73 3.15 -0.88
C VAL A 139 19.06 3.47 -0.25
N LYS A 140 20.12 3.02 -0.89
CA LYS A 140 21.49 3.37 -0.54
C LYS A 140 22.03 4.40 -1.53
N LEU A 141 22.48 5.54 -1.02
CA LEU A 141 23.16 6.56 -1.82
C LEU A 141 24.64 6.22 -1.89
N VAL A 142 25.09 5.73 -3.05
CA VAL A 142 26.43 5.17 -3.24
C VAL A 142 27.39 6.20 -3.83
N PHE A 143 26.91 6.97 -4.80
CA PHE A 143 27.73 7.95 -5.50
C PHE A 143 26.87 9.12 -5.98
N GLY A 144 27.51 10.22 -6.32
CA GLY A 144 26.89 11.33 -7.00
C GLY A 144 27.95 12.30 -7.49
N SER A 145 27.54 13.30 -8.26
CA SER A 145 28.42 14.41 -8.61
C SER A 145 27.66 15.73 -8.49
N TYR A 146 28.41 16.78 -8.20
CA TYR A 146 27.91 18.14 -8.11
C TYR A 146 28.81 19.06 -8.94
N HIS A 147 28.24 20.19 -9.32
CA HIS A 147 28.92 21.31 -9.97
C HIS A 147 28.83 22.55 -9.07
N ASP A 148 29.93 23.25 -8.80
CA ASP A 148 29.94 24.33 -7.79
C ASP A 148 28.97 25.49 -8.08
N VAL A 149 28.73 25.79 -9.37
CA VAL A 149 27.93 26.96 -9.78
C VAL A 149 26.51 26.59 -10.18
N ASP A 150 26.31 25.38 -10.71
CA ASP A 150 25.03 24.95 -11.28
C ASP A 150 24.28 23.96 -10.39
N SER A 151 24.87 23.53 -9.27
CA SER A 151 24.17 22.66 -8.32
C SER A 151 23.13 23.43 -7.53
N SER A 152 21.94 22.85 -7.43
CA SER A 152 20.87 23.36 -6.58
C SER A 152 20.19 22.23 -5.84
N GLU A 153 19.65 22.54 -4.66
CA GLU A 153 18.86 21.59 -3.87
C GLU A 153 17.71 20.98 -4.68
N MET A 154 17.07 21.81 -5.51
CA MET A 154 15.98 21.38 -6.38
C MET A 154 16.46 20.41 -7.46
N ALA A 155 17.65 20.62 -8.02
CA ALA A 155 18.22 19.71 -9.01
C ALA A 155 18.56 18.34 -8.40
N PHE A 156 19.13 18.30 -7.19
CA PHE A 156 19.39 17.05 -6.47
C PHE A 156 18.10 16.31 -6.09
N LYS A 157 17.07 17.05 -5.66
CA LYS A 157 15.75 16.50 -5.38
C LYS A 157 15.14 15.82 -6.63
N LEU A 158 15.14 16.51 -7.77
CA LEU A 158 14.63 15.96 -9.03
C LEU A 158 15.48 14.78 -9.52
N ALA A 159 16.80 14.86 -9.39
CA ALA A 159 17.70 13.79 -9.76
C ALA A 159 17.41 12.52 -8.95
N ALA A 160 17.21 12.65 -7.64
CA ALA A 160 16.86 11.54 -6.75
C ALA A 160 15.51 10.90 -7.13
N SER A 161 14.48 11.71 -7.38
CA SER A 161 13.16 11.21 -7.80
C SER A 161 13.23 10.44 -9.12
N MET A 162 13.99 10.94 -10.09
CA MET A 162 14.15 10.28 -11.39
C MET A 162 15.01 9.02 -11.28
N ALA A 163 16.09 9.06 -10.49
CA ALA A 163 16.92 7.88 -10.21
C ALA A 163 16.08 6.76 -9.59
N PHE A 164 15.20 7.11 -8.64
CA PHE A 164 14.28 6.16 -8.01
C PHE A 164 13.32 5.55 -9.04
N LYS A 165 12.64 6.37 -9.86
CA LYS A 165 11.71 5.86 -10.88
C LYS A 165 12.38 4.90 -11.86
N GLN A 166 13.58 5.24 -12.35
CA GLN A 166 14.32 4.37 -13.27
C GLN A 166 14.82 3.09 -12.61
N GLY A 167 15.26 3.18 -11.36
CA GLY A 167 15.74 2.04 -10.60
C GLY A 167 14.61 1.09 -10.23
N PHE A 168 13.47 1.65 -9.80
CA PHE A 168 12.27 0.91 -9.42
C PHE A 168 11.71 0.09 -10.58
N ALA A 169 11.65 0.67 -11.78
CA ALA A 169 11.26 -0.05 -13.00
C ALA A 169 12.18 -1.23 -13.33
N LYS A 170 13.47 -1.15 -12.98
CA LYS A 170 14.47 -2.22 -13.17
C LYS A 170 14.47 -3.26 -12.05
N ALA A 171 13.81 -2.97 -10.92
CA ALA A 171 13.86 -3.78 -9.69
C ALA A 171 12.78 -4.86 -9.59
N SER A 172 12.17 -5.25 -10.72
CA SER A 172 11.02 -6.16 -10.78
C SER A 172 9.93 -5.76 -9.77
N PRO A 173 9.28 -4.62 -10.02
CA PRO A 173 8.34 -4.07 -9.06
C PRO A 173 7.04 -4.88 -9.05
N VAL A 174 6.42 -5.01 -7.88
CA VAL A 174 5.23 -5.82 -7.63
C VAL A 174 4.22 -5.08 -6.77
N LEU A 175 2.94 -5.40 -6.95
CA LEU A 175 1.85 -4.87 -6.14
C LEU A 175 1.61 -5.80 -4.95
N LEU A 176 1.44 -5.18 -3.79
CA LEU A 176 1.00 -5.79 -2.54
C LEU A 176 -0.47 -5.43 -2.34
N GLU A 177 -1.25 -6.44 -1.98
CA GLU A 177 -2.65 -6.30 -1.58
C GLU A 177 -2.76 -6.51 -0.07
N PRO A 178 -3.65 -5.78 0.63
CA PRO A 178 -3.86 -5.94 2.05
C PRO A 178 -4.56 -7.28 2.34
N ILE A 179 -4.02 -8.01 3.31
CA ILE A 179 -4.53 -9.29 3.77
C ILE A 179 -5.31 -9.06 5.06
N MET A 180 -6.54 -9.59 5.08
CA MET A 180 -7.41 -9.54 6.24
C MET A 180 -7.33 -10.87 6.98
N LYS A 181 -7.15 -10.81 8.29
CA LYS A 181 -7.40 -11.94 9.18
C LYS A 181 -8.90 -12.03 9.39
N VAL A 182 -9.49 -13.14 8.93
CA VAL A 182 -10.93 -13.38 8.97
C VAL A 182 -11.19 -14.54 9.90
N GLU A 183 -12.07 -14.30 10.87
CA GLU A 183 -12.60 -15.31 11.77
C GLU A 183 -14.05 -15.60 11.38
N ILE A 184 -14.34 -16.84 11.02
CA ILE A 184 -15.67 -17.26 10.57
C ILE A 184 -16.22 -18.26 11.58
N VAL A 185 -17.38 -17.95 12.15
CA VAL A 185 -18.09 -18.83 13.08
C VAL A 185 -19.26 -19.46 12.33
N SER A 186 -19.24 -20.78 12.20
CA SER A 186 -20.29 -21.54 11.51
C SER A 186 -20.63 -22.83 12.27
N PRO A 187 -21.89 -23.31 12.24
CA PRO A 187 -22.22 -24.68 12.61
C PRO A 187 -21.46 -25.71 11.75
N GLU A 188 -21.25 -26.91 12.29
CA GLU A 188 -20.52 -28.00 11.61
C GLU A 188 -21.17 -28.43 10.29
N ASP A 189 -22.50 -28.31 10.18
CA ASP A 189 -23.28 -28.71 8.99
C ASP A 189 -22.83 -27.99 7.70
N TYR A 190 -22.31 -26.77 7.82
CA TYR A 190 -21.96 -25.91 6.68
C TYR A 190 -20.44 -25.71 6.52
N LEU A 191 -19.65 -26.40 7.35
CA LEU A 191 -18.22 -26.16 7.46
C LEU A 191 -17.48 -26.42 6.13
N GLY A 192 -17.84 -27.49 5.43
CA GLY A 192 -17.25 -27.85 4.14
C GLY A 192 -17.46 -26.78 3.07
N ASP A 193 -18.67 -26.24 2.98
CA ASP A 193 -19.01 -25.20 2.00
C ASP A 193 -18.27 -23.88 2.31
N VAL A 194 -18.19 -23.51 3.59
CA VAL A 194 -17.46 -22.31 4.04
C VAL A 194 -15.96 -22.42 3.75
N MET A 195 -15.33 -23.57 4.04
CA MET A 195 -13.92 -23.81 3.71
C MET A 195 -13.65 -23.78 2.21
N GLY A 196 -14.58 -24.30 1.41
CA GLY A 196 -14.54 -24.23 -0.05
C GLY A 196 -14.55 -22.80 -0.57
N ASP A 197 -15.42 -21.94 -0.03
CA ASP A 197 -15.50 -20.53 -0.43
C ASP A 197 -14.24 -19.73 -0.03
N VAL A 198 -13.69 -19.96 1.16
CA VAL A 198 -12.42 -19.34 1.58
C VAL A 198 -11.30 -19.69 0.60
N SER A 199 -11.19 -20.96 0.22
CA SER A 199 -10.17 -21.41 -0.74
C SER A 199 -10.38 -20.81 -2.13
N ARG A 200 -11.64 -20.66 -2.56
CA ARG A 200 -11.99 -20.02 -3.84
C ARG A 200 -11.59 -18.55 -3.88
N ARG A 201 -11.63 -17.86 -2.73
CA ARG A 201 -11.25 -16.44 -2.56
C ARG A 201 -9.76 -16.23 -2.34
N ARG A 202 -8.91 -17.20 -2.71
CA ARG A 202 -7.46 -17.19 -2.47
C ARG A 202 -7.10 -17.09 -0.98
N GLY A 203 -8.01 -17.51 -0.11
CA GLY A 203 -7.81 -17.51 1.33
C GLY A 203 -6.88 -18.64 1.77
N VAL A 204 -6.01 -18.34 2.72
CA VAL A 204 -5.13 -19.32 3.39
C VAL A 204 -5.71 -19.64 4.75
N LEU A 205 -6.10 -20.90 4.96
CA LEU A 205 -6.59 -21.39 6.25
C LEU A 205 -5.42 -21.46 7.25
N GLN A 206 -5.59 -20.83 8.41
CA GLN A 206 -4.61 -20.82 9.51
C GLN A 206 -4.92 -21.90 10.55
N GLY A 207 -6.21 -22.19 10.76
CA GLY A 207 -6.63 -23.19 11.74
C GLY A 207 -8.13 -23.20 11.98
N GLN A 208 -8.57 -24.16 12.78
CA GLN A 208 -9.96 -24.31 13.19
C GLN A 208 -10.00 -24.53 14.71
N ASP A 209 -10.87 -23.79 15.39
CA ASP A 209 -11.10 -23.89 16.83
C ASP A 209 -12.55 -24.30 17.12
N ASP A 210 -12.74 -24.88 18.30
CA ASP A 210 -14.05 -25.29 18.82
C ASP A 210 -14.65 -24.20 19.70
N SER A 211 -15.91 -23.84 19.44
CA SER A 211 -16.69 -22.91 20.25
C SER A 211 -18.06 -23.50 20.62
N PRO A 212 -18.66 -23.12 21.77
CA PRO A 212 -20.02 -23.53 22.11
C PRO A 212 -21.07 -23.14 21.06
N SER A 213 -20.79 -22.12 20.25
CA SER A 213 -21.66 -21.61 19.18
C SER A 213 -21.42 -22.26 17.80
N GLY A 214 -20.43 -23.14 17.67
CA GLY A 214 -20.04 -23.78 16.41
C GLY A 214 -18.53 -23.91 16.26
N LYS A 215 -18.06 -24.09 15.03
CA LYS A 215 -16.63 -24.09 14.70
C LYS A 215 -16.19 -22.70 14.29
N ILE A 216 -15.01 -22.30 14.76
CA ILE A 216 -14.34 -21.06 14.37
C ILE A 216 -13.28 -21.43 13.33
N ILE A 217 -13.30 -20.76 12.19
CA ILE A 217 -12.33 -20.93 11.10
C ILE A 217 -11.52 -19.65 11.01
N ASN A 218 -10.21 -19.77 11.21
CA ASN A 218 -9.27 -18.68 11.05
C ASN A 218 -8.64 -18.76 9.65
N ALA A 219 -8.76 -17.70 8.87
CA ALA A 219 -8.22 -17.62 7.52
C ALA A 219 -7.64 -16.23 7.22
N MET A 220 -6.65 -16.19 6.34
CA MET A 220 -6.12 -14.96 5.75
C MET A 220 -6.69 -14.80 4.36
N ILE A 221 -7.46 -13.75 4.10
CA ILE A 221 -8.13 -13.52 2.81
C ILE A 221 -7.79 -12.11 2.30
N PRO A 222 -7.43 -11.93 1.02
CA PRO A 222 -7.23 -10.61 0.45
C PRO A 222 -8.49 -9.74 0.56
N LEU A 223 -8.35 -8.48 0.98
CA LEU A 223 -9.49 -7.56 1.13
C LEU A 223 -10.29 -7.41 -0.18
N GLY A 224 -9.61 -7.47 -1.33
CA GLY A 224 -10.23 -7.39 -2.66
C GLY A 224 -11.25 -8.51 -2.93
N GLU A 225 -11.10 -9.68 -2.29
CA GLU A 225 -12.01 -10.81 -2.44
C GLU A 225 -13.08 -10.86 -1.33
N MET A 226 -13.01 -9.98 -0.33
CA MET A 226 -13.97 -9.94 0.79
C MET A 226 -15.26 -9.15 0.48
N PHE A 227 -15.30 -8.42 -0.64
CA PHE A 227 -16.50 -7.69 -1.04
C PHE A 227 -17.67 -8.65 -1.30
N GLY A 228 -18.81 -8.40 -0.66
CA GLY A 228 -20.00 -9.26 -0.77
C GLY A 228 -19.90 -10.60 -0.03
N TYR A 229 -18.84 -10.82 0.76
CA TYR A 229 -18.69 -12.04 1.55
C TYR A 229 -19.83 -12.24 2.54
N ALA A 230 -20.34 -11.16 3.16
CA ALA A 230 -21.47 -11.22 4.08
C ALA A 230 -22.73 -11.85 3.46
N THR A 231 -23.04 -11.52 2.21
CA THR A 231 -24.21 -12.08 1.49
C THR A 231 -23.96 -13.54 1.12
N SER A 232 -22.76 -13.83 0.61
CA SER A 232 -22.36 -15.19 0.20
C SER A 232 -22.38 -16.15 1.40
N LEU A 233 -21.77 -15.76 2.52
CA LEU A 233 -21.71 -16.54 3.75
C LEU A 233 -23.10 -16.84 4.29
N ARG A 234 -23.97 -15.82 4.38
CA ARG A 234 -25.37 -16.02 4.82
C ARG A 234 -26.13 -16.98 3.91
N SER A 235 -25.92 -16.93 2.60
CA SER A 235 -26.57 -17.84 1.66
C SER A 235 -26.14 -19.29 1.87
N MET A 236 -24.85 -19.53 2.12
CA MET A 236 -24.31 -20.87 2.35
C MET A 236 -24.73 -21.43 3.72
N SER A 237 -24.73 -20.60 4.76
CA SER A 237 -25.02 -21.02 6.13
C SER A 237 -26.49 -20.88 6.56
N GLN A 238 -27.40 -20.60 5.62
CA GLN A 238 -28.80 -20.23 5.92
C GLN A 238 -28.93 -19.12 6.99
N GLY A 239 -28.01 -18.15 6.95
CA GLY A 239 -27.96 -17.02 7.90
C GLY A 239 -27.43 -17.33 9.29
N ARG A 240 -26.92 -18.54 9.55
CA ARG A 240 -26.42 -18.96 10.87
C ARG A 240 -24.94 -18.68 11.11
N ALA A 241 -24.15 -18.45 10.07
CA ALA A 241 -22.74 -18.11 10.21
C ALA A 241 -22.53 -16.60 10.31
N THR A 242 -21.51 -16.23 11.07
CA THR A 242 -21.03 -14.85 11.21
C THR A 242 -19.54 -14.79 10.93
N PHE A 243 -19.04 -13.63 10.51
CA PHE A 243 -17.62 -13.42 10.36
C PHE A 243 -17.20 -12.10 11.00
N SER A 244 -15.95 -12.06 11.47
CA SER A 244 -15.24 -10.85 11.82
C SER A 244 -13.98 -10.77 10.97
N MET A 245 -13.50 -9.55 10.70
CA MET A 245 -12.25 -9.37 9.98
C MET A 245 -11.46 -8.21 10.60
N GLU A 246 -10.15 -8.40 10.68
CA GLU A 246 -9.18 -7.41 11.13
C GLU A 246 -8.03 -7.33 10.12
N PHE A 247 -7.42 -6.16 9.98
CA PHE A 247 -6.24 -6.00 9.14
C PHE A 247 -5.05 -6.71 9.80
N ASP A 248 -4.36 -7.58 9.05
CA ASP A 248 -3.16 -8.25 9.53
C ASP A 248 -1.91 -7.58 8.95
N ASN A 249 -1.77 -7.57 7.61
CA ASN A 249 -0.58 -7.08 6.92
C ASN A 249 -0.82 -6.66 5.45
#